data_AF-A0A7C4XB13-F1
#
_entry.id   AF-A0A7C4XB13-F1
#
_cell.length_a   1.000
_cell.length_b   1.000
_cell.length_c   1.000
_cell.angle_alpha   90.00
_cell.angle_beta   90.00
_cell.angle_gamma   90.00
#
_symmetry.space_group_name_H-M   'P 1'
#
loop_
_entity.id
_entity.type
_entity.pdbx_description
1 polymer ?
#
loop_
_entity_poly.entity_id
_entity_poly.type
_entity_poly.pdbx_seq_one_letter_code
_entity_poly.pdbx_strand_id
1 'polypeptide(L)'
;MMRCCICGICTQDVEEALDNGWVPYFLEGTEEHGPCCPDCFEVLLYLDKDGEPRIKEKFRGKIVYIEEYCLNEKFEQESPIVFN
;
A
#
# COMPACT_ATOMS: atom_id res chain seq x y z
N MET A 1 -9.82 -1.01 -2.06
CA MET A 1 -8.85 0.11 -2.03
C MET A 1 -7.56 -0.30 -1.35
N MET A 2 -6.41 0.16 -1.84
CA MET A 2 -5.11 0.08 -1.18
C MET A 2 -4.55 1.49 -1.03
N ARG A 3 -3.84 1.77 0.07
CA ARG A 3 -3.12 3.03 0.29
C ARG A 3 -1.67 2.72 0.59
N CYS A 4 -0.74 3.41 -0.06
CA CYS A 4 0.68 3.26 0.26
C CYS A 4 0.95 3.87 1.64
N CYS A 5 1.44 3.08 2.59
CA CYS A 5 1.77 3.56 3.92
C CYS A 5 2.98 4.49 3.97
N ILE A 6 3.69 4.69 2.85
CA ILE A 6 4.85 5.59 2.77
C ILE A 6 4.47 6.96 2.21
N CYS A 7 3.83 7.00 1.04
CA CYS A 7 3.51 8.26 0.35
C CYS A 7 2.02 8.63 0.37
N GLY A 8 1.14 7.74 0.81
CA GLY A 8 -0.30 7.99 0.95
C GLY A 8 -1.12 7.90 -0.34
N ILE A 9 -0.50 7.62 -1.51
CA ILE A 9 -1.27 7.39 -2.75
C ILE A 9 -2.25 6.23 -2.58
N CYS A 10 -3.40 6.30 -3.24
CA CYS A 10 -4.47 5.30 -3.12
C CYS A 10 -4.88 4.74 -4.48
N THR A 11 -5.26 3.46 -4.47
CA THR A 11 -6.01 2.79 -5.54
C THR A 11 -7.38 2.40 -5.02
N GLN A 12 -8.38 2.34 -5.89
CA GLN A 12 -9.73 1.88 -5.49
C GLN A 12 -9.86 0.37 -5.61
N ASP A 13 -9.18 -0.24 -6.58
CA ASP A 13 -9.19 -1.67 -6.85
C ASP A 13 -7.90 -2.33 -6.32
N VAL A 14 -8.08 -3.44 -5.60
CA VAL A 14 -6.99 -4.21 -5.00
C VAL A 14 -6.34 -5.13 -6.04
N GLU A 15 -7.14 -5.77 -6.90
CA GLU A 15 -6.63 -6.71 -7.91
C GLU A 15 -5.80 -5.94 -8.94
N GLU A 16 -6.32 -4.81 -9.44
CA GLU A 16 -5.59 -3.94 -10.35
C GLU A 16 -4.30 -3.38 -9.71
N ALA A 17 -4.31 -3.08 -8.41
CA ALA A 17 -3.12 -2.60 -7.73
C ALA A 17 -2.02 -3.68 -7.67
N LEU A 18 -2.39 -4.91 -7.34
CA LEU A 18 -1.46 -6.04 -7.32
C LEU A 18 -0.90 -6.32 -8.72
N ASP A 19 -1.75 -6.29 -9.75
CA ASP A 19 -1.32 -6.45 -11.16
C ASP A 19 -0.35 -5.34 -11.61
N ASN A 20 -0.49 -4.13 -11.05
CA ASN A 20 0.42 -3.01 -11.29
C ASN A 20 1.65 -2.98 -10.36
N GLY A 21 1.92 -4.06 -9.61
CA GLY A 21 3.15 -4.21 -8.84
C GLY A 21 3.13 -3.58 -7.45
N TRP A 22 1.95 -3.27 -6.90
CA TRP A 22 1.83 -2.95 -5.49
C TRP A 22 2.19 -4.16 -4.64
N VAL A 23 2.91 -3.94 -3.53
CA VAL A 23 3.16 -4.99 -2.55
C VAL A 23 2.26 -4.81 -1.33
N PRO A 24 1.62 -5.89 -0.85
CA PRO A 24 0.70 -5.80 0.29
C PRO A 24 1.44 -5.54 1.61
N TYR A 25 2.71 -5.96 1.70
CA TYR A 25 3.56 -5.73 2.87
C TYR A 25 5.04 -5.61 2.46
N PHE A 26 5.86 -5.18 3.42
CA PHE A 26 7.32 -5.25 3.41
C PHE A 26 7.85 -5.27 4.85
N LEU A 27 9.11 -5.68 5.00
CA LEU A 27 9.75 -5.79 6.30
C LEU A 27 10.74 -4.66 6.58
N GLU A 28 10.66 -4.13 7.79
CA GLU A 28 11.72 -3.34 8.40
C GLU A 28 12.37 -4.13 9.56
N GLY A 29 13.47 -4.83 9.25
CA GLY A 29 14.02 -5.82 10.18
C GLY A 29 13.07 -7.02 10.31
N THR A 30 12.35 -7.09 11.44
CA THR A 30 11.34 -8.13 11.74
C THR A 30 9.92 -7.58 11.79
N GLU A 31 9.74 -6.26 11.65
CA GLU A 31 8.44 -5.61 11.69
C GLU A 31 7.83 -5.56 10.29
N GLU A 32 6.54 -5.87 10.19
CA GLU A 32 5.77 -5.77 8.94
C GLU A 32 5.08 -4.42 8.83
N HIS A 33 5.20 -3.81 7.65
CA HIS A 33 4.50 -2.59 7.28
C HIS A 33 3.88 -2.76 5.90
N GLY A 34 2.95 -1.88 5.53
CA GLY A 34 2.37 -1.85 4.19
C GLY A 34 0.96 -1.27 4.18
N PRO A 35 0.32 -1.22 3.01
CA PRO A 35 0.82 -1.56 1.66
C PRO A 35 1.87 -0.59 1.09
N CYS A 36 2.57 -0.94 0.01
CA CYS A 36 3.54 -0.07 -0.67
C CYS A 36 3.29 0.01 -2.19
N CYS A 37 3.30 1.22 -2.74
CA CYS A 37 3.15 1.44 -4.18
C CYS A 37 4.46 1.12 -4.95
N PRO A 38 4.39 0.87 -6.27
CA PRO A 38 5.55 0.54 -7.09
C PRO A 38 6.68 1.58 -7.02
N ASP A 39 6.33 2.87 -6.99
CA ASP A 39 7.32 3.95 -6.94
C ASP A 39 8.09 3.96 -5.61
N CYS A 40 7.37 3.80 -4.48
CA CYS A 40 8.02 3.72 -3.17
C CYS A 40 8.83 2.43 -3.04
N PHE A 41 8.35 1.33 -3.62
CA PHE A 41 9.08 0.09 -3.67
C PHE A 41 10.42 0.27 -4.39
N GLU A 42 10.43 0.83 -5.59
CA GLU A 42 11.64 1.02 -6.40
C GLU A 42 12.69 1.86 -5.64
N VAL A 43 12.24 2.94 -5.00
CA VAL A 43 13.13 3.88 -4.32
C VAL A 43 13.63 3.33 -2.99
N LEU A 44 12.76 2.77 -2.16
CA LEU A 44 13.02 2.53 -0.74
C LEU A 44 13.24 1.05 -0.38
N LEU A 45 12.67 0.13 -1.16
CA LEU A 45 12.69 -1.30 -0.87
C LEU A 45 13.68 -2.03 -1.79
N TYR A 46 13.94 -3.29 -1.46
CA TYR A 46 14.59 -4.29 -2.29
C TYR A 46 13.96 -5.67 -2.02
N LEU A 47 14.09 -6.61 -2.96
CA LEU A 47 13.76 -8.02 -2.72
C LEU A 47 14.99 -8.73 -2.16
N ASP A 48 14.84 -9.46 -1.06
CA ASP A 48 15.90 -10.32 -0.56
C ASP A 48 16.03 -11.64 -1.36
N LYS A 49 16.90 -12.53 -0.90
CA LYS A 49 17.18 -13.82 -1.56
C LYS A 49 15.96 -14.74 -1.65
N ASP A 50 14.97 -14.55 -0.78
CA ASP A 50 13.76 -15.36 -0.70
C ASP A 50 12.60 -14.67 -1.46
N GLY A 51 12.87 -13.51 -2.07
CA GLY A 51 11.87 -12.71 -2.77
C GLY A 51 11.03 -11.84 -1.83
N GLU A 52 11.44 -11.69 -0.57
CA GLU A 52 10.70 -10.90 0.41
C GLU A 52 11.05 -9.40 0.29
N PRO A 53 10.05 -8.50 0.22
CA PRO A 53 10.28 -7.07 0.15
C PRO A 53 10.78 -6.52 1.49
N ARG A 54 11.91 -5.80 1.48
CA ARG A 54 12.54 -5.22 2.68
C ARG A 54 12.94 -3.76 2.48
N ILE A 55 12.88 -2.96 3.55
CA ILE A 55 13.46 -1.61 3.57
C ILE A 55 14.97 -1.69 3.36
N LYS A 56 15.49 -0.90 2.41
CA LYS A 56 16.94 -0.74 2.25
C LYS A 56 17.54 -0.20 3.55
N GLU A 57 18.63 -0.82 4.01
CA GLU A 57 19.25 -0.52 5.32
C GLU A 57 19.51 0.98 5.56
N LYS A 58 19.89 1.73 4.52
CA LYS A 58 20.13 3.19 4.61
C LYS A 58 18.90 4.02 5.02
N PHE A 59 17.68 3.48 4.89
CA PHE A 59 16.42 4.12 5.25
C PHE A 59 15.80 3.57 6.54
N ARG A 60 16.38 2.53 7.12
CA ARG A 60 15.89 1.94 8.36
C ARG A 60 15.88 2.97 9.50
N GLY A 61 14.75 3.07 10.19
CA GLY A 61 14.46 4.01 11.27
C GLY A 61 14.24 5.45 10.82
N LYS A 62 14.13 5.70 9.50
CA LYS A 62 14.01 7.05 8.92
C LYS A 62 12.69 7.32 8.22
N ILE A 63 11.87 6.29 8.04
CA ILE A 63 10.55 6.40 7.41
C ILE A 63 9.50 6.43 8.51
N VAL A 64 8.56 7.35 8.41
CA VAL A 64 7.34 7.35 9.22
C VAL A 64 6.23 6.77 8.35
N TYR A 65 5.58 5.72 8.85
CA TYR A 65 4.51 5.06 8.13
C TYR A 65 3.16 5.66 8.49
N ILE A 66 2.29 5.78 7.49
CA ILE A 66 0.91 6.22 7.64
C ILE A 66 0.11 5.04 8.20
N GLU A 67 -0.20 5.09 9.50
CA GLU A 67 -1.11 4.18 10.17
C GLU A 67 -2.56 4.63 9.96
N GLU A 68 -3.11 4.43 8.76
CA GLU A 68 -4.56 4.54 8.56
C GLU A 68 -5.12 3.20 8.10
N TYR A 69 -5.80 2.54 9.03
CA TYR A 69 -6.71 1.44 8.70
C TYR A 69 -7.75 1.96 7.72
N CYS A 70 -7.75 1.44 6.50
CA CYS A 70 -8.85 1.66 5.55
C CYS A 70 -10.09 0.91 6.08
N LEU A 71 -10.68 1.41 7.17
CA LEU A 71 -11.97 0.96 7.66
C LEU A 71 -13.00 1.47 6.66
N ASN A 72 -13.46 0.55 5.79
CA ASN A 72 -14.65 0.62 4.96
C ASN A 72 -15.62 1.76 5.35
N GLU A 73 -15.42 2.96 4.80
CA GLU A 73 -16.53 3.89 4.63
C GLU A 73 -17.38 3.28 3.52
N LYS A 74 -18.55 2.78 3.90
CA LYS A 74 -19.52 2.16 3.00
C LYS A 74 -19.77 3.13 1.83
N PHE A 75 -19.45 2.70 0.61
CA PHE A 75 -20.03 3.30 -0.57
C PHE A 75 -21.54 3.04 -0.53
N GLU A 76 -22.31 3.97 0.02
CA GLU A 76 -23.74 4.03 -0.28
C GLU A 76 -23.83 4.38 -1.77
N GLN A 77 -24.12 3.38 -2.61
CA GLN A 77 -24.63 3.64 -3.95
C GLN A 77 -25.93 4.43 -3.78
N GLU A 78 -25.87 5.75 -3.93
CA GLU A 78 -27.09 6.51 -4.19
C GLU A 78 -27.69 5.95 -5.49
N SER A 79 -28.76 5.17 -5.34
CA SER A 79 -29.52 4.64 -6.47
C SER A 79 -29.95 5.82 -7.35
N PRO A 80 -29.86 5.70 -8.70
CA PRO A 80 -30.28 6.78 -9.57
C PRO A 80 -31.76 7.10 -9.32
N ILE A 81 -32.05 8.37 -9.05
CA ILE A 81 -33.41 8.88 -8.94
C ILE A 81 -34.09 8.66 -10.30
N VAL A 82 -34.95 7.65 -10.39
CA VAL A 82 -35.86 7.48 -11.52
C VAL A 82 -36.99 8.50 -11.32
N PHE A 83 -36.96 9.58 -12.09
CA PHE A 83 -38.12 10.47 -12.21
C PHE A 83 -39.21 9.74 -12.99
N ASN A 84 -40.38 9.61 -12.38
CA ASN A 84 -41.59 9.02 -12.96
C ASN A 84 -42.47 10.12 -13.57
#